data_AF-A0A2E5JF67-F1
#
_entry.id   AF-A0A2E5JF67-F1
#
_cell.length_a   1.000
_cell.length_b   1.000
_cell.length_c   1.000
_cell.angle_alpha   90.00
_cell.angle_beta   90.00
_cell.angle_gamma   90.00
#
_symmetry.space_group_name_H-M   'P 1'
#
loop_
_entity.id
_entity.type
_entity.pdbx_description
1 polymer ?
#
loop_
_entity_poly.entity_id
_entity_poly.type
_entity_poly.pdbx_seq_one_letter_code
_entity_poly.pdbx_strand_id
1 'polypeptide(L)'
;MTWLATFSLLLLVSCSSAEKPKVDPSYSDATESAFDEIERTRVLDYYRQLRAKGNPDLPSTRPRVVRPKRYEEPRPRVRATPRPKPVLSAEQKEAMERELSQNLSYFCMLNRKDSRFSDEADCTAYSQNVLHDCRQRIDENDAKKLIRCVKSELKL
;
A
#
# COMPACT_ATOMS: atom_id res chain seq x y z
N MET A 1 -76.43 16.20 4.01
CA MET A 1 -76.69 15.70 2.62
C MET A 1 -75.57 16.05 1.62
N THR A 2 -74.35 16.35 2.07
CA THR A 2 -73.22 16.73 1.18
C THR A 2 -72.26 15.56 0.88
N TRP A 3 -72.33 14.46 1.64
CA TRP A 3 -71.45 13.29 1.47
C TRP A 3 -71.83 12.37 0.29
N LEU A 4 -73.09 12.38 -0.14
CA LEU A 4 -73.51 11.61 -1.31
C LEU A 4 -73.00 12.22 -2.62
N ALA A 5 -72.82 13.54 -2.67
CA ALA A 5 -72.31 14.24 -3.84
C ALA A 5 -70.80 13.99 -4.06
N THR A 6 -70.02 13.88 -2.99
CA THR A 6 -68.57 13.62 -3.08
C THR A 6 -68.26 12.19 -3.50
N PHE A 7 -69.07 11.21 -3.06
CA PHE A 7 -68.92 9.81 -3.51
C PHE A 7 -69.29 9.63 -4.99
N SER A 8 -70.26 10.38 -5.50
CA SER A 8 -70.65 10.33 -6.91
C SER A 8 -69.60 10.93 -7.85
N LEU A 9 -68.77 11.88 -7.38
CA LEU A 9 -67.76 12.52 -8.23
C LEU A 9 -66.52 11.64 -8.43
N LEU A 10 -66.19 10.78 -7.45
CA LEU A 10 -65.02 9.88 -7.52
C LEU A 10 -65.20 8.72 -8.52
N LEU A 11 -66.44 8.31 -8.80
CA LEU A 11 -66.72 7.23 -9.75
C LEU A 11 -66.60 7.67 -11.22
N LEU A 12 -66.63 8.97 -11.52
CA LEU A 12 -66.58 9.48 -12.89
C LEU A 12 -65.15 9.70 -13.42
N VAL A 13 -64.12 9.68 -12.56
CA VAL A 13 -62.71 9.94 -12.97
C VAL A 13 -61.97 8.67 -13.43
N SER A 14 -62.50 7.47 -13.17
CA SER A 14 -61.83 6.20 -13.51
C SER A 14 -62.07 5.70 -14.94
N CYS A 15 -62.77 6.44 -15.80
CA CYS A 15 -63.02 6.03 -17.19
C CYS A 15 -62.14 6.75 -18.24
N SER A 16 -61.00 7.29 -17.82
CA SER A 16 -59.95 7.77 -18.74
C SER A 16 -59.22 6.56 -19.33
N SER A 17 -59.62 6.16 -20.53
CA SER A 17 -59.07 5.03 -21.28
C SER A 17 -57.58 5.27 -21.58
N ALA A 18 -56.70 4.43 -21.04
CA ALA A 18 -55.27 4.48 -21.32
C ALA A 18 -54.99 4.21 -22.81
N GLU A 19 -54.42 5.20 -23.50
CA GLU A 19 -53.95 5.03 -24.88
C GLU A 19 -52.85 3.96 -24.91
N LYS A 20 -53.02 2.95 -25.78
CA LYS A 20 -51.99 1.91 -25.97
C LYS A 20 -50.75 2.56 -26.57
N PRO A 21 -49.54 2.24 -26.07
CA PRO A 21 -48.30 2.78 -26.64
C PRO A 21 -48.20 2.39 -28.11
N LYS A 22 -47.90 3.37 -28.97
CA LYS A 22 -47.55 3.14 -30.36
C LYS A 22 -46.20 2.41 -30.37
N VAL A 23 -46.24 1.10 -30.56
CA VAL A 23 -45.01 0.32 -30.81
C VAL A 23 -44.59 0.66 -32.23
N ASP A 24 -43.37 1.16 -32.39
CA ASP A 24 -42.80 1.41 -33.70
C ASP A 24 -42.79 0.11 -34.50
N PRO A 25 -43.04 0.14 -35.82
CA PRO A 25 -43.00 -1.07 -36.63
C PRO A 25 -41.59 -1.65 -36.60
N SER A 26 -41.38 -2.72 -35.83
CA SER A 26 -40.17 -3.53 -35.86
C SER A 26 -40.36 -4.73 -36.79
N TYR A 27 -39.25 -5.27 -37.25
CA TYR A 27 -39.26 -6.53 -37.98
C TYR A 27 -39.52 -7.68 -37.00
N SER A 28 -39.92 -8.85 -37.51
CA SER A 28 -39.99 -10.05 -36.68
C SER A 28 -38.61 -10.44 -36.14
N ASP A 29 -38.56 -11.12 -35.00
CA ASP A 29 -37.29 -11.62 -34.42
C ASP A 29 -36.48 -12.46 -35.43
N ALA A 30 -37.16 -13.23 -36.29
CA ALA A 30 -36.53 -14.02 -37.34
C ALA A 30 -35.77 -13.15 -38.35
N THR A 31 -36.36 -12.03 -38.76
CA THR A 31 -35.74 -11.08 -39.68
C THR A 31 -34.61 -10.29 -39.03
N GLU A 32 -34.73 -9.91 -37.76
CA GLU A 32 -33.63 -9.25 -37.03
C GLU A 32 -32.42 -10.18 -36.88
N SER A 33 -32.66 -11.46 -36.54
CA SER A 33 -31.58 -12.45 -36.46
C SER A 33 -30.85 -12.66 -37.79
N ALA A 34 -31.58 -12.57 -38.91
CA ALA A 34 -30.99 -12.68 -40.24
C ALA A 34 -30.11 -11.46 -40.58
N PHE A 35 -30.54 -10.25 -40.16
CA PHE A 35 -29.72 -9.04 -40.33
C PHE A 35 -28.44 -9.11 -39.49
N ASP A 36 -28.52 -9.54 -38.24
CA ASP A 36 -27.36 -9.72 -37.37
C ASP A 36 -26.34 -10.72 -37.95
N GLU A 37 -26.82 -11.82 -38.54
CA GLU A 37 -25.95 -12.81 -39.17
C GLU A 37 -25.24 -12.25 -40.43
N ILE A 38 -25.96 -11.46 -41.24
CA ILE A 38 -25.39 -10.77 -42.40
C ILE A 38 -24.33 -9.75 -41.97
N GLU A 39 -24.59 -8.97 -40.92
CA GLU A 39 -23.61 -8.01 -40.41
C GLU A 39 -22.37 -8.72 -39.84
N ARG A 40 -22.59 -9.80 -39.08
CA ARG A 40 -21.49 -10.60 -38.51
C ARG A 40 -20.60 -11.19 -39.59
N THR A 41 -21.17 -11.75 -40.66
CA THR A 41 -20.42 -12.30 -41.78
C THR A 41 -19.64 -11.21 -42.52
N ARG A 42 -20.25 -10.04 -42.75
CA ARG A 42 -19.60 -8.89 -43.38
C ARG A 42 -18.39 -8.38 -42.57
N VAL A 43 -18.53 -8.29 -41.24
CA VAL A 43 -17.43 -7.90 -40.34
C VAL A 43 -16.29 -8.91 -40.40
N LEU A 44 -16.60 -10.21 -40.35
CA LEU A 44 -15.58 -11.26 -40.43
C LEU A 44 -14.82 -11.23 -41.76
N ASP A 45 -15.52 -11.04 -42.88
CA ASP A 45 -14.89 -10.94 -44.19
C ASP A 45 -14.05 -9.68 -44.35
N TYR A 46 -14.48 -8.55 -43.79
CA TYR A 46 -13.68 -7.34 -43.71
C TYR A 46 -12.32 -7.61 -43.01
N TYR A 47 -12.31 -8.27 -41.86
CA TYR A 47 -11.07 -8.63 -41.17
C TYR A 47 -10.22 -9.66 -41.92
N ARG A 48 -10.83 -10.62 -42.63
CA ARG A 48 -10.09 -11.55 -43.50
C ARG A 48 -9.37 -10.81 -44.62
N GLN A 49 -10.04 -9.85 -45.26
CA GLN A 49 -9.43 -9.00 -46.29
C GLN A 49 -8.33 -8.11 -45.72
N LEU A 50 -8.50 -7.57 -44.52
CA LEU A 50 -7.47 -6.76 -43.85
C LEU A 50 -6.20 -7.57 -43.59
N ARG A 51 -6.34 -8.83 -43.18
CA ARG A 51 -5.21 -9.76 -43.03
C ARG A 51 -4.57 -10.14 -44.35
N ALA A 52 -5.38 -10.37 -45.39
CA ALA A 52 -4.89 -10.68 -46.74
C ALA A 52 -4.17 -9.49 -47.39
N LYS A 53 -4.57 -8.25 -47.07
CA LYS A 53 -3.93 -7.00 -47.52
C LYS A 53 -2.77 -6.56 -46.61
N GLY A 54 -2.48 -7.28 -45.53
CA GLY A 54 -1.40 -6.98 -44.60
C GLY A 54 -0.02 -7.10 -45.26
N ASN A 55 0.71 -5.99 -45.23
CA ASN A 55 2.09 -5.73 -45.64
C ASN A 55 2.81 -6.80 -46.52
N PRO A 56 2.96 -6.59 -47.85
CA PRO A 56 3.64 -7.54 -48.75
C PRO A 56 5.14 -7.73 -48.42
N ASP A 57 5.72 -6.85 -47.62
CA ASP A 57 7.15 -6.85 -47.29
C ASP A 57 7.51 -7.77 -46.10
N LEU A 58 6.52 -8.35 -45.41
CA LEU A 58 6.75 -9.29 -44.32
C LEU A 58 6.47 -10.72 -44.81
N PRO A 59 7.48 -11.60 -44.88
CA PRO A 59 7.25 -12.98 -45.26
C PRO A 59 6.26 -13.61 -44.28
N SER A 60 5.21 -14.24 -44.81
CA SER A 60 4.18 -14.98 -44.08
C SER A 60 4.80 -16.11 -43.26
N THR A 61 5.34 -15.75 -42.10
CA THR A 61 6.02 -16.67 -41.21
C THR A 61 4.99 -17.08 -40.18
N ARG A 62 4.59 -18.36 -40.20
CA ARG A 62 3.63 -18.91 -39.25
C ARG A 62 4.05 -18.52 -37.82
N PRO A 63 3.11 -18.05 -36.96
CA PRO A 63 3.44 -17.65 -35.61
C PRO A 63 4.16 -18.80 -34.89
N ARG A 64 5.40 -18.54 -34.47
CA ARG A 64 6.22 -19.51 -33.76
C ARG A 64 5.55 -19.78 -32.42
N VAL A 65 5.11 -21.02 -32.19
CA VAL A 65 4.52 -21.43 -30.92
C VAL A 65 5.61 -21.38 -29.84
N VAL A 66 5.63 -20.32 -29.05
CA VAL A 66 6.54 -20.17 -27.91
C VAL A 66 5.99 -21.01 -26.77
N ARG A 67 6.65 -22.13 -26.46
CA ARG A 67 6.31 -22.91 -25.26
C ARG A 67 6.73 -22.13 -24.01
N PRO A 68 5.85 -21.95 -23.02
CA PRO A 68 6.20 -21.27 -21.79
C PRO A 68 7.29 -22.06 -21.04
N LYS A 69 8.27 -21.36 -20.46
CA LYS A 69 9.28 -21.99 -19.61
C LYS A 69 8.59 -22.59 -18.38
N ARG A 70 8.99 -23.81 -18.00
CA ARG A 70 8.48 -24.48 -16.79
C ARG A 70 8.86 -23.64 -15.57
N TYR A 71 7.90 -23.33 -14.72
CA TYR A 71 8.16 -22.65 -13.46
C TYR A 71 8.97 -23.60 -12.55
N GLU A 72 10.16 -23.16 -12.15
CA GLU A 72 10.97 -23.83 -11.13
C GLU A 72 10.76 -23.10 -9.81
N GLU A 73 10.33 -23.82 -8.78
CA GLU A 73 10.20 -23.26 -7.44
C GLU A 73 11.58 -22.87 -6.91
N PRO A 74 11.75 -21.64 -6.37
CA PRO A 74 13.00 -21.23 -5.75
C PRO A 74 13.31 -22.15 -4.58
N ARG A 75 14.48 -22.82 -4.61
CA ARG A 75 14.93 -23.63 -3.48
C ARG A 75 15.01 -22.74 -2.22
N PRO A 76 14.52 -23.22 -1.06
CA PRO A 76 14.60 -22.46 0.18
C PRO A 76 16.06 -22.19 0.52
N ARG A 77 16.42 -20.90 0.65
CA ARG A 77 17.76 -20.49 1.06
C ARG A 77 17.96 -20.89 2.51
N VAL A 78 18.96 -21.73 2.78
CA VAL A 78 19.40 -22.03 4.15
C VAL A 78 19.89 -20.73 4.77
N ARG A 79 19.20 -20.26 5.81
CA ARG A 79 19.64 -19.06 6.55
C ARG A 79 20.89 -19.43 7.33
N ALA A 80 22.00 -18.74 7.06
CA ALA A 80 23.23 -18.91 7.82
C ALA A 80 22.95 -18.64 9.31
N THR A 81 23.48 -19.49 10.19
CA THR A 81 23.40 -19.26 11.64
C THR A 81 24.15 -17.96 11.98
N PRO A 82 23.57 -17.08 12.80
CA PRO A 82 24.23 -15.83 13.17
C PRO A 82 25.52 -16.12 13.93
N ARG A 83 26.61 -15.46 13.53
CA ARG A 83 27.88 -15.55 14.25
C ARG A 83 27.76 -14.89 15.62
N PRO A 84 28.40 -15.43 16.67
CA PRO A 84 28.43 -14.77 17.97
C PRO A 84 29.10 -13.40 17.84
N LYS A 85 28.57 -12.40 18.55
CA LYS A 85 29.13 -11.05 18.55
C LYS A 85 30.49 -11.07 19.28
N PRO A 86 31.49 -10.32 18.78
CA PRO A 86 32.76 -10.18 19.49
C PRO A 86 32.54 -9.42 20.81
N VAL A 87 33.13 -9.92 21.90
CA VAL A 87 33.18 -9.24 23.20
C VAL A 87 34.11 -8.03 23.08
N LEU A 88 33.75 -6.91 23.68
CA LEU A 88 34.57 -5.70 23.66
C LEU A 88 35.89 -5.90 24.42
N SER A 89 36.99 -5.38 23.89
CA SER A 89 38.26 -5.33 24.62
C SER A 89 38.18 -4.37 25.81
N ALA A 90 39.06 -4.55 26.80
CA ALA A 90 39.10 -3.66 27.98
C ALA A 90 39.33 -2.18 27.58
N GLU A 91 40.22 -1.93 26.63
CA GLU A 91 40.48 -0.59 26.09
C GLU A 91 39.24 0.04 25.44
N GLN A 92 38.44 -0.76 24.73
CA GLN A 92 37.21 -0.29 24.11
C GLN A 92 36.13 0.03 25.15
N LYS A 93 36.04 -0.75 26.23
CA LYS A 93 35.12 -0.47 27.34
C LYS A 93 35.49 0.84 28.03
N GLU A 94 36.77 1.04 28.31
CA GLU A 94 37.25 2.27 28.93
C GLU A 94 37.02 3.49 28.02
N ALA A 95 37.31 3.38 26.72
CA ALA A 95 37.04 4.45 25.77
C ALA A 95 35.54 4.81 25.71
N MET A 96 34.67 3.80 25.73
CA MET A 96 33.22 3.99 25.78
C MET A 96 32.78 4.70 27.07
N GLU A 97 33.30 4.30 28.23
CA GLU A 97 32.97 4.94 29.52
C GLU A 97 33.39 6.41 29.56
N ARG A 98 34.57 6.73 29.00
CA ARG A 98 35.04 8.11 28.85
C ARG A 98 34.11 8.93 27.96
N GLU A 99 33.70 8.40 26.80
CA GLU A 99 32.77 9.10 25.91
C GLU A 99 31.40 9.31 26.57
N LEU A 100 30.87 8.30 27.26
CA LEU A 100 29.61 8.44 28.01
C LEU A 100 29.72 9.55 29.06
N SER A 101 30.77 9.53 29.89
CA SER A 101 31.01 10.55 30.91
C SER A 101 31.11 11.97 30.33
N GLN A 102 31.79 12.12 29.19
CA GLN A 102 31.87 13.39 28.46
C GLN A 102 30.49 13.86 27.99
N ASN A 103 29.67 12.98 27.42
CA ASN A 103 28.33 13.33 26.96
C ASN A 103 27.41 13.77 28.10
N LEU A 104 27.44 13.07 29.26
CA LEU A 104 26.63 13.45 30.42
C LEU A 104 27.05 14.83 30.96
N SER A 105 28.36 15.04 31.14
CA SER A 105 28.91 16.33 31.58
C SER A 105 28.58 17.45 30.60
N TYR A 106 28.70 17.19 29.29
CA TYR A 106 28.39 18.15 28.24
C TYR A 106 26.92 18.56 28.23
N PHE A 107 26.00 17.60 28.41
CA PHE A 107 24.58 17.87 28.53
C PHE A 107 24.28 18.82 29.71
N CYS A 108 24.86 18.55 30.88
CA CYS A 108 24.62 19.41 32.04
C CYS A 108 25.25 20.79 31.88
N MET A 109 26.42 20.89 31.25
CA MET A 109 27.00 22.18 30.92
C MET A 109 26.10 23.01 29.97
N LEU A 110 25.51 22.38 28.95
CA LEU A 110 24.58 23.04 28.03
C LEU A 110 23.29 23.49 28.73
N ASN A 111 22.75 22.66 29.63
CA ASN A 111 21.46 22.90 30.28
C ASN A 111 21.59 23.53 31.68
N ARG A 112 22.76 24.05 32.07
CA ARG A 112 23.01 24.65 33.39
C ARG A 112 22.12 25.84 33.76
N LYS A 113 21.48 26.48 32.78
CA LYS A 113 20.56 27.62 32.96
C LYS A 113 19.10 27.23 32.72
N ASP A 114 18.84 25.96 32.43
CA ASP A 114 17.50 25.47 32.15
C ASP A 114 16.70 25.43 33.46
N SER A 115 15.48 25.96 33.46
CA SER A 115 14.61 25.98 34.63
C SER A 115 14.16 24.58 35.08
N ARG A 116 14.41 23.55 34.27
CA ARG A 116 14.14 22.14 34.61
C ARG A 116 15.06 21.59 35.71
N PHE A 117 16.22 22.19 35.94
CA PHE A 117 17.20 21.72 36.93
C PHE A 117 17.41 22.81 37.97
N SER A 118 17.27 22.48 39.27
CA SER A 118 17.45 23.46 40.34
C SER A 118 18.93 23.68 40.67
N ASP A 119 19.74 22.63 40.50
CA ASP A 119 21.18 22.63 40.69
C ASP A 119 21.89 21.66 39.72
N GLU A 120 23.22 21.60 39.82
CA GLU A 120 24.03 20.66 39.03
C GLU A 120 23.81 19.20 39.46
N ALA A 121 23.46 18.97 40.73
CA ALA A 121 23.20 17.63 41.26
C ALA A 121 21.94 17.03 40.62
N ASP A 122 20.89 17.81 40.42
CA ASP A 122 19.66 17.40 39.74
C ASP A 122 19.93 17.00 38.29
N CYS A 123 20.72 17.79 37.56
CA CYS A 123 21.06 17.46 36.18
C CYS A 123 21.92 16.19 36.09
N THR A 124 22.90 16.05 36.99
CA THR A 124 23.74 14.85 37.01
C THR A 124 22.92 13.62 37.35
N ALA A 125 22.03 13.69 38.34
CA ALA A 125 21.10 12.61 38.67
C ALA A 125 20.20 12.24 37.47
N TYR A 126 19.63 13.23 36.78
CA TYR A 126 18.83 13.00 35.57
C TYR A 126 19.64 12.27 34.48
N SER A 127 20.84 12.76 34.18
CA SER A 127 21.69 12.19 33.13
C SER A 127 22.18 10.77 33.47
N GLN A 128 22.43 10.48 34.75
CA GLN A 128 22.77 9.15 35.25
C GLN A 128 21.59 8.18 35.16
N ASN A 129 20.37 8.64 35.45
CA ASN A 129 19.15 7.84 35.27
C ASN A 129 18.96 7.45 33.80
N VAL A 130 19.18 8.39 32.87
CA VAL A 130 19.13 8.10 31.43
C VAL A 130 20.18 7.05 31.04
N LEU A 131 21.41 7.16 31.56
CA LEU A 131 22.44 6.15 31.31
C LEU A 131 22.02 4.78 31.87
N HIS A 132 21.45 4.75 33.06
CA HIS A 132 20.95 3.52 33.69
C HIS A 132 19.87 2.86 32.83
N ASP A 133 18.88 3.61 32.38
CA ASP A 133 17.80 3.13 31.52
C ASP A 133 18.34 2.57 30.20
N CYS A 134 19.31 3.25 29.59
CA CYS A 134 19.96 2.77 28.38
C CYS A 134 20.74 1.46 28.61
N ARG A 135 21.40 1.30 29.76
CA ARG A 135 22.10 0.05 30.14
C ARG A 135 21.13 -1.11 30.38
N GLN A 136 19.94 -0.85 30.89
CA GLN A 136 18.93 -1.90 31.05
C GLN A 136 18.42 -2.44 29.70
N ARG A 137 18.36 -1.58 28.67
CA ARG A 137 17.81 -1.93 27.35
C ARG A 137 18.86 -2.52 26.40
N ILE A 138 20.14 -2.27 26.63
CA ILE A 138 21.22 -2.54 25.67
C ILE A 138 22.32 -3.36 26.33
N ASP A 139 22.73 -4.43 25.66
CA ASP A 139 23.87 -5.24 26.07
C ASP A 139 25.15 -4.41 26.16
N GLU A 140 25.93 -4.58 27.23
CA GLU A 140 27.19 -3.86 27.45
C GLU A 140 28.20 -4.05 26.31
N ASN A 141 28.09 -5.14 25.55
CA ASN A 141 28.95 -5.40 24.39
C ASN A 141 28.55 -4.58 23.15
N ASP A 142 27.36 -3.98 23.13
CA ASP A 142 26.86 -3.14 22.03
C ASP A 142 27.18 -1.64 22.29
N ALA A 143 28.45 -1.30 22.56
CA ALA A 143 28.91 0.06 22.94
C ALA A 143 28.33 1.20 22.07
N LYS A 144 28.33 1.02 20.74
CA LYS A 144 27.82 2.03 19.79
C LYS A 144 26.32 2.29 19.98
N LYS A 145 25.54 1.26 20.31
CA LYS A 145 24.11 1.42 20.57
C LYS A 145 23.88 2.09 21.91
N LEU A 146 24.67 1.75 22.92
CA LEU A 146 24.59 2.38 24.24
C LEU A 146 24.84 3.88 24.15
N ILE A 147 25.93 4.30 23.49
CA ILE A 147 26.25 5.71 23.26
C ILE A 147 25.12 6.40 22.46
N ARG A 148 24.60 5.75 21.42
CA ARG A 148 23.51 6.31 20.62
C ARG A 148 22.23 6.51 21.45
N CYS A 149 21.90 5.55 22.31
CA CYS A 149 20.74 5.64 23.20
C CYS A 149 20.86 6.87 24.10
N VAL A 150 22.01 7.03 24.76
CA VAL A 150 22.25 8.17 25.65
C VAL A 150 22.17 9.49 24.89
N LYS A 151 22.81 9.59 23.71
CA LYS A 151 22.72 10.80 22.88
C LYS A 151 21.28 11.11 22.44
N SER A 152 20.50 10.10 22.05
CA SER A 152 19.11 10.31 21.65
C SER A 152 18.19 10.75 22.79
N GLU A 153 18.33 10.16 23.98
CA GLU A 153 17.50 10.49 25.15
C GLU A 153 17.87 11.87 25.72
N LEU A 154 19.16 12.22 25.69
CA LEU A 154 19.65 13.55 26.09
C LEU A 154 19.55 14.61 24.98
N LYS A 155 19.11 14.24 23.77
CA LYS A 155 19.01 15.11 22.58
C LYS A 155 20.33 15.85 22.27
N LEU A 156 21.43 15.11 22.33
CA LEU A 156 22.79 15.55 21.99
C LEU A 156 23.15 15.28 20.52
#